data_AF-A0A9D7SJD0-F1
#
_entry.id   AF-A0A9D7SJD0-F1
#
_cell.length_a   1.000
_cell.length_b   1.000
_cell.length_c   1.000
_cell.angle_alpha   90.00
_cell.angle_beta   90.00
_cell.angle_gamma   90.00
#
_symmetry.space_group_name_H-M   'P 1'
#
loop_
_entity.id
_entity.type
_entity.pdbx_description
1 polymer ?
#
loop_
_entity_poly.entity_id
_entity_poly.type
_entity_poly.pdbx_seq_one_letter_code
_entity_poly.pdbx_strand_id
1 'polypeptide(L)'
;MSEHAEHAAEHPGYGTFIRIWVILLILTGCLVGVSHLGQTAAVWGLLTLTPLKAGLVFYYFMHLKYEGPLLKIVVLVTLGTLLIFFALLFSDVAFR
;
A
#
# COMPACT_ATOMS: atom_id res chain seq x y z
N MET A 1 -7.44 -23.82 42.50
CA MET A 1 -6.58 -24.55 41.54
C MET A 1 -7.29 -24.46 40.21
N SER A 2 -6.59 -23.91 39.20
CA SER A 2 -6.90 -23.91 37.76
C SER A 2 -8.25 -23.34 37.28
N GLU A 3 -8.31 -22.06 36.92
CA GLU A 3 -9.33 -21.54 35.96
C GLU A 3 -8.96 -20.19 35.29
N HIS A 4 -7.66 -19.90 35.12
CA HIS A 4 -7.17 -18.68 34.42
C HIS A 4 -6.33 -19.02 33.17
N ALA A 5 -6.74 -19.99 32.37
CA ALA A 5 -5.93 -20.50 31.25
C ALA A 5 -6.59 -20.50 29.87
N GLU A 6 -7.76 -19.89 29.65
CA GLU A 6 -8.49 -20.07 28.37
C GLU A 6 -9.05 -18.80 27.71
N HIS A 7 -8.28 -17.70 27.70
CA HIS A 7 -8.55 -16.55 26.81
C HIS A 7 -7.30 -16.11 26.03
N ALA A 8 -6.53 -17.08 25.51
CA ALA A 8 -5.29 -16.83 24.76
C ALA A 8 -5.32 -17.28 23.29
N ALA A 9 -6.49 -17.57 22.73
CA ALA A 9 -6.61 -18.04 21.35
C ALA A 9 -7.69 -17.24 20.60
N GLU A 10 -7.39 -16.89 19.35
CA GLU A 10 -8.23 -16.14 18.38
C GLU A 10 -8.24 -14.61 18.45
N HIS A 11 -7.07 -13.98 18.35
CA HIS A 11 -6.98 -12.68 17.67
C HIS A 11 -6.67 -12.90 16.17
N PRO A 12 -7.66 -12.81 15.27
CA PRO A 12 -7.41 -12.90 13.84
C PRO A 12 -6.56 -11.71 13.37
N GLY A 13 -5.46 -12.00 12.68
CA GLY A 13 -4.89 -11.08 11.69
C GLY A 13 -3.54 -10.40 11.96
N TYR A 14 -2.86 -10.61 13.09
CA TYR A 14 -1.58 -9.90 13.33
C TYR A 14 -0.45 -10.31 12.36
N GLY A 15 -0.39 -11.59 11.99
CA GLY A 15 0.64 -12.11 11.07
C GLY A 15 0.58 -11.50 9.66
N THR A 16 -0.63 -11.16 9.18
CA THR A 16 -0.81 -10.49 7.89
C THR A 16 -0.23 -9.07 7.94
N PHE A 17 -0.53 -8.31 9.00
CA PHE A 17 0.00 -6.96 9.22
C PHE A 17 1.53 -6.92 9.27
N ILE A 18 2.14 -7.85 10.01
CA ILE A 18 3.61 -7.98 10.06
C ILE A 18 4.20 -8.26 8.67
N ARG A 19 3.56 -9.15 7.88
CA ARG A 19 4.06 -9.49 6.54
C ARG A 19 4.05 -8.27 5.62
N ILE A 20 3.00 -7.47 5.64
CA ILE A 20 2.90 -6.25 4.82
C ILE A 20 3.88 -5.21 5.32
N TRP A 21 4.03 -5.06 6.64
CA TRP A 21 5.02 -4.17 7.24
C TRP A 21 6.43 -4.47 6.73
N VAL A 22 6.82 -5.75 6.69
CA VAL A 22 8.11 -6.17 6.11
C VAL A 22 8.20 -5.80 4.63
N ILE A 23 7.15 -6.04 3.83
CA ILE A 23 7.15 -5.67 2.40
C ILE A 23 7.30 -4.15 2.23
N LEU A 24 6.61 -3.34 3.03
CA LEU A 24 6.71 -1.87 2.99
C LEU A 24 8.11 -1.40 3.39
N LEU A 25 8.75 -2.06 4.36
CA LEU A 25 10.12 -1.80 4.75
C LEU A 25 11.09 -2.09 3.61
N ILE A 26 10.94 -3.22 2.94
CA ILE A 26 11.75 -3.59 1.76
C ILE A 26 11.55 -2.57 0.65
N LEU A 27 10.31 -2.16 0.38
CA LEU A 27 10.02 -1.17 -0.66
C LEU A 27 10.63 0.20 -0.33
N THR A 28 10.61 0.59 0.95
CA THR A 28 11.28 1.80 1.43
C THR A 28 12.79 1.70 1.28
N GLY A 29 13.40 0.58 1.68
CA GLY A 29 14.83 0.34 1.52
C GLY A 29 15.26 0.38 0.05
N CYS A 30 14.46 -0.21 -0.83
CA CYS A 30 14.68 -0.16 -2.28
C CYS A 30 14.63 1.28 -2.81
N LEU A 31 13.66 2.09 -2.36
CA LEU A 31 13.56 3.49 -2.73
C LEU A 31 14.78 4.31 -2.26
N VAL A 32 15.24 4.08 -1.04
CA VAL A 32 16.46 4.72 -0.50
C VAL A 32 17.69 4.30 -1.30
N GLY A 33 17.79 3.02 -1.68
CA GLY A 33 18.86 2.51 -2.55
C GLY A 33 18.85 3.18 -3.92
N VAL A 34 17.69 3.22 -4.58
CA VAL A 34 17.50 3.89 -5.88
C VAL A 34 17.81 5.39 -5.78
N SER A 35 17.49 6.02 -4.65
CA SER A 35 17.81 7.43 -4.41
C SER A 35 19.31 7.71 -4.40
N HIS A 36 20.15 6.71 -4.11
CA HIS A 36 21.60 6.87 -4.06
C HIS A 36 22.27 6.73 -5.44
N LEU A 37 21.59 6.11 -6.43
CA LEU A 37 22.12 5.93 -7.79
C LEU A 37 22.04 7.21 -8.66
N GLY A 38 21.27 8.21 -8.24
CA GLY A 38 21.20 9.51 -8.92
C GLY A 38 19.81 10.14 -8.90
N GLN A 39 19.75 11.45 -9.12
CA GLN A 39 18.52 12.24 -8.99
C GLN A 39 17.43 11.78 -9.97
N THR A 40 17.78 11.44 -11.22
CA THR A 40 16.82 10.94 -12.21
C THR A 40 16.26 9.57 -11.81
N ALA A 41 17.11 8.66 -11.34
CA ALA A 41 16.68 7.35 -10.85
C ALA A 41 15.77 7.48 -9.62
N ALA A 42 16.10 8.41 -8.71
CA ALA A 42 15.27 8.74 -7.55
C ALA A 42 13.87 9.21 -7.96
N VAL A 43 13.75 10.09 -8.96
CA VAL A 43 12.44 10.58 -9.44
C VAL A 43 11.60 9.43 -10.00
N TRP A 44 12.18 8.57 -10.85
CA TRP A 44 11.48 7.39 -11.37
C TRP A 44 11.11 6.39 -10.26
N GLY A 45 12.01 6.19 -9.28
CA GLY A 45 11.76 5.37 -8.12
C GLY A 45 10.63 5.91 -7.24
N LEU A 46 10.60 7.22 -6.96
CA LEU A 46 9.52 7.85 -6.21
C LEU A 46 8.19 7.72 -6.95
N LEU A 47 8.18 7.96 -8.27
CA LEU A 47 6.97 7.92 -9.08
C LEU A 47 6.35 6.51 -9.13
N THR A 48 7.16 5.46 -9.10
CA THR A 48 6.70 4.08 -9.24
C THR A 48 6.52 3.37 -7.90
N LEU A 49 7.49 3.44 -6.99
CA LEU A 49 7.42 2.74 -5.70
C LEU A 49 6.37 3.39 -4.79
N THR A 50 6.17 4.72 -4.83
CA THR A 50 5.21 5.41 -3.96
C THR A 50 3.75 5.02 -4.17
N PRO A 51 3.19 5.00 -5.39
CA PRO A 51 1.85 4.47 -5.59
C PRO A 51 1.76 2.97 -5.27
N LEU A 52 2.85 2.21 -5.42
CA LEU A 52 2.88 0.78 -5.09
C LEU A 52 2.75 0.52 -3.57
N LYS A 53 3.47 1.27 -2.70
CA LYS A 53 3.25 1.19 -1.23
C LYS A 53 1.83 1.60 -0.87
N ALA A 54 1.30 2.67 -1.47
CA ALA A 54 -0.06 3.12 -1.22
C ALA A 54 -1.09 2.04 -1.61
N GLY A 55 -0.96 1.42 -2.78
CA GLY A 55 -1.82 0.33 -3.23
C GLY A 55 -1.74 -0.92 -2.35
N LEU A 56 -0.54 -1.26 -1.87
CA LEU A 56 -0.36 -2.40 -0.97
C LEU A 56 -0.98 -2.17 0.41
N VAL A 57 -0.78 -0.97 0.99
CA VAL A 57 -1.46 -0.58 2.23
C VAL A 57 -2.97 -0.58 2.02
N PHE A 58 -3.44 -0.05 0.90
CA PHE A 58 -4.87 -0.02 0.58
C PHE A 58 -5.46 -1.44 0.52
N TYR A 59 -4.86 -2.33 -0.26
CA TYR A 59 -5.37 -3.69 -0.47
C TYR A 59 -5.44 -4.50 0.84
N TYR A 60 -4.50 -4.28 1.76
CA TYR A 60 -4.36 -5.10 2.95
C TYR A 60 -4.85 -4.45 4.27
N PHE A 61 -4.61 -3.16 4.49
CA PHE A 61 -5.00 -2.46 5.71
C PHE A 61 -6.43 -1.89 5.64
N MET A 62 -6.91 -1.46 4.47
CA MET A 62 -8.33 -1.14 4.30
C MET A 62 -9.13 -2.42 4.03
N HIS A 63 -9.18 -3.31 5.03
CA HIS A 63 -10.16 -4.38 5.33
C HIS A 63 -11.03 -4.97 4.18
N LEU A 64 -10.54 -4.99 2.93
CA LEU A 64 -11.33 -5.31 1.73
C LEU A 64 -11.63 -6.80 1.60
N LYS A 65 -10.95 -7.61 2.41
CA LYS A 65 -11.15 -9.04 2.51
C LYS A 65 -12.34 -9.39 3.42
N TYR A 66 -12.80 -8.48 4.27
CA TYR A 66 -13.83 -8.76 5.30
C TYR A 66 -15.09 -7.88 5.22
N GLU A 67 -15.12 -6.86 4.36
CA GLU A 67 -16.27 -5.95 4.25
C GLU A 67 -16.97 -6.05 2.90
N GLY A 68 -18.27 -5.78 2.89
CA GLY A 68 -19.18 -6.08 1.79
C GLY A 68 -18.75 -5.49 0.42
N PRO A 69 -19.23 -6.08 -0.69
CA PRO A 69 -18.78 -5.75 -2.05
C PRO A 69 -18.92 -4.27 -2.44
N LEU A 70 -19.80 -3.52 -1.76
CA LEU A 70 -20.02 -2.08 -1.98
C LEU A 70 -18.79 -1.24 -1.62
N LEU A 71 -18.12 -1.50 -0.49
CA LEU A 71 -16.93 -0.73 -0.12
C LEU A 71 -15.79 -0.98 -1.08
N LYS A 72 -15.64 -2.23 -1.55
CA LYS A 72 -14.68 -2.59 -2.59
C LYS A 72 -14.88 -1.82 -3.88
N ILE A 73 -16.12 -1.59 -4.29
CA ILE A 73 -16.44 -0.81 -5.50
C ILE A 73 -16.13 0.66 -5.30
N VAL A 74 -16.55 1.27 -4.19
CA VAL A 74 -16.28 2.71 -3.91
C VAL A 74 -14.78 2.97 -3.89
N VAL A 75 -14.02 2.13 -3.20
CA VAL A 75 -12.55 2.14 -3.18
C VAL A 75 -11.97 2.09 -4.59
N LEU A 76 -12.43 1.13 -5.41
CA LEU A 76 -11.89 0.92 -6.75
C LEU A 76 -12.19 2.12 -7.65
N VAL A 77 -13.38 2.71 -7.50
CA VAL A 77 -13.77 3.93 -8.20
C VAL A 77 -12.89 5.10 -7.76
N THR A 78 -12.71 5.32 -6.46
CA THR A 78 -11.85 6.41 -5.96
C THR A 78 -10.40 6.25 -6.41
N LEU A 79 -9.84 5.04 -6.35
CA LEU A 79 -8.48 4.75 -6.81
C LEU A 79 -8.35 4.89 -8.33
N GLY A 80 -9.37 4.45 -9.08
CA GLY A 80 -9.45 4.63 -10.53
C GLY A 80 -9.47 6.11 -10.92
N THR A 81 -10.31 6.91 -10.28
CA THR A 81 -10.34 8.37 -10.48
C THR A 81 -8.99 8.99 -10.12
N LEU A 82 -8.38 8.64 -8.99
CA LEU A 82 -7.05 9.14 -8.61
C LEU A 82 -5.98 8.82 -9.66
N LEU A 83 -5.97 7.59 -10.19
CA LEU A 83 -5.04 7.19 -11.25
C LEU A 83 -5.28 7.94 -12.56
N ILE A 84 -6.54 8.19 -12.93
CA ILE A 84 -6.89 9.00 -14.09
C ILE A 84 -6.32 10.42 -13.91
N PHE A 85 -6.52 11.03 -12.74
CA PHE A 85 -5.96 12.36 -12.44
C PHE A 85 -4.44 12.37 -12.51
N PHE A 86 -3.75 11.35 -11.99
CA PHE A 86 -2.30 11.23 -12.12
C PHE A 86 -1.85 11.09 -13.58
N ALA A 87 -2.55 10.29 -14.40
CA ALA A 87 -2.23 10.14 -15.81
C ALA A 87 -2.42 11.46 -16.58
N LEU A 88 -3.51 12.19 -16.30
CA LEU A 88 -3.78 13.49 -16.90
C LEU A 88 -2.74 14.53 -16.48
N LEU A 89 -2.37 14.59 -15.20
CA LEU A 89 -1.38 15.53 -14.68
C LEU A 89 0.02 15.23 -15.27
N PHE A 90 0.39 13.95 -15.36
CA PHE A 90 1.63 13.56 -16.02
C PHE A 90 1.63 13.91 -17.52
N SER A 91 0.51 13.67 -18.21
CA SER A 91 0.33 14.05 -19.61
C SER A 91 0.48 15.56 -19.79
N ASP A 92 -0.22 16.36 -18.97
CA ASP A 92 -0.13 17.82 -18.99
C ASP A 92 1.30 18.33 -18.78
N VAL A 93 2.02 17.78 -17.79
CA VAL A 93 3.44 18.11 -17.55
C VAL A 93 4.34 17.67 -18.70
N ALA A 94 4.07 16.54 -19.34
CA ALA A 94 4.88 16.03 -20.45
C ALA A 94 4.66 16.80 -21.77
N PHE A 95 3.47 17.38 -21.98
CA PHE A 95 3.14 18.18 -23.16
C PHE A 95 3.40 19.69 -22.99
N ARG A 96 3.85 20.14 -21.81
CA ARG A 96 4.34 21.50 -21.56
C ARG A 96 5.86 21.60 -21.74
#